data_AF-V4LEU1-F1
#
_entry.id   AF-V4LEU1-F1
#
_cell.length_a   1.000
_cell.length_b   1.000
_cell.length_c   1.000
_cell.angle_alpha   90.00
_cell.angle_beta   90.00
_cell.angle_gamma   90.00
#
_symmetry.space_group_name_H-M   'P 1'
#
loop_
_entity.id
_entity.type
_entity.pdbx_description
1 polymer ?
#
loop_
_entity_poly.entity_id
_entity_poly.type
_entity_poly.pdbx_seq_one_letter_code
_entity_poly.pdbx_strand_id
1 'polypeptide(L)'
;MLDINLFRANPEVIRESLRCRKSASIEVIDEIIMLDKVSRQRRYEFDCFRKEFNKLNKESGTDATEQIQQIEILKQDSTEKESQVHEAYAALEAKLATVGNLIHDSVPVGLDEADNVLHKVWGERRVASPEKKLIPSGRDTLGIFRVHHFDKIEQFCMTNPNDSWAMLEEMLKNLEDFYQSLKLPYRFRSVVSGALNNAAAKKSNEETKQYMHMLNSTLTAIERTICCILYKQHRIIAVFVIAIITKPSMVTEISIVK
;
A
#
# COMPACT_ATOMS: atom_id res chain seq x y z
N MET A 1 -1.02 4.96 7.35
CA MET A 1 -0.11 5.99 7.90
C MET A 1 0.38 5.49 9.24
N LEU A 2 1.63 5.80 9.60
CA LEU A 2 2.16 5.47 10.92
C LEU A 2 1.47 6.29 12.01
N ASP A 3 1.38 5.73 13.22
CA ASP A 3 0.81 6.42 14.37
C ASP A 3 1.68 7.62 14.75
N ILE A 4 1.07 8.81 14.89
CA ILE A 4 1.75 10.04 15.31
C ILE A 4 2.45 9.88 16.68
N ASN A 5 1.94 9.01 17.56
CA ASN A 5 2.58 8.74 18.84
C ASN A 5 3.97 8.12 18.67
N LEU A 6 4.19 7.33 17.61
CA LEU A 6 5.49 6.75 17.31
C LEU A 6 6.51 7.85 16.98
N PHE A 7 6.11 8.90 16.26
CA PHE A 7 6.97 10.05 15.95
C PHE A 7 7.35 10.83 17.21
N ARG A 8 6.49 10.83 18.23
CA ARG A 8 6.74 11.51 19.51
C ARG A 8 7.62 10.70 20.45
N ALA A 9 7.36 9.39 20.55
CA ALA A 9 8.03 8.52 21.51
C ALA A 9 9.36 7.98 20.96
N ASN A 10 9.36 7.45 19.73
CA ASN A 10 10.49 6.71 19.16
C ASN A 10 10.76 7.11 17.69
N PRO A 11 11.11 8.38 17.41
CA PRO A 11 11.34 8.84 16.04
C PRO A 11 12.54 8.13 15.37
N GLU A 12 13.54 7.69 16.14
CA GLU A 12 14.74 7.00 15.59
C GLU A 12 14.41 5.71 14.84
N VAL A 13 13.42 4.95 15.30
CA VAL A 13 12.98 3.73 14.62
C VAL A 13 12.45 4.04 13.22
N ILE A 14 11.73 5.17 13.09
CA ILE A 14 11.22 5.65 11.80
C ILE A 14 12.38 6.12 10.92
N ARG A 15 13.36 6.84 11.49
CA ARG A 15 14.57 7.30 10.77
C ARG A 15 15.33 6.13 10.18
N GLU A 16 15.55 5.07 10.97
CA GLU A 16 16.29 3.89 10.51
C GLU A 16 15.54 3.14 9.41
N SER A 17 14.22 2.98 9.56
CA SER A 17 13.39 2.40 8.52
C SER A 17 13.40 3.22 7.22
N LEU A 18 13.42 4.56 7.30
CA LEU A 18 13.50 5.41 6.11
C LEU A 18 14.87 5.32 5.42
N ARG A 19 15.97 5.22 6.19
CA ARG A 19 17.31 4.97 5.64
C ARG A 19 17.37 3.69 4.82
N CYS A 20 16.74 2.62 5.33
CA CYS A 20 16.68 1.34 4.64
C CYS A 20 15.83 1.38 3.35
N ARG A 21 14.79 2.22 3.29
CA ARG A 21 13.95 2.42 2.08
C ARG A 21 14.59 3.36 1.05
N LYS A 22 15.44 4.29 1.48
CA LYS A 22 15.95 5.41 0.65
C LYS A 22 14.86 6.21 -0.10
N SER A 23 13.60 6.15 0.36
CA SER A 23 12.43 6.64 -0.37
C SER A 23 12.01 8.07 0.01
N ALA A 24 12.38 8.54 1.19
CA ALA A 24 12.04 9.87 1.71
C ALA A 24 13.22 10.45 2.49
N SER A 25 13.31 11.78 2.50
CA SER A 25 14.34 12.49 3.23
C SER A 25 14.07 12.39 4.75
N ILE A 26 15.11 12.23 5.55
CA ILE A 26 15.00 12.00 7.00
C ILE A 26 14.40 13.23 7.70
N GLU A 27 14.60 14.40 7.09
CA GLU A 27 14.13 15.71 7.55
C GLU A 27 12.60 15.80 7.61
N VAL A 28 11.88 14.98 6.82
CA VAL A 28 10.41 14.89 6.87
C VAL A 28 9.90 14.52 8.27
N ILE A 29 10.67 13.75 9.03
CA ILE A 29 10.31 13.37 10.41
C ILE A 29 10.29 14.60 11.33
N ASP A 30 11.30 15.47 11.22
CA ASP A 30 11.40 16.67 12.04
C ASP A 30 10.30 17.67 11.65
N GLU A 31 10.00 17.80 10.36
CA GLU A 31 8.86 18.59 9.87
C GLU A 31 7.54 18.08 10.46
N ILE A 32 7.30 16.76 10.47
CA ILE A 32 6.09 16.16 11.04
C ILE A 32 5.99 16.45 12.54
N ILE A 33 7.09 16.31 13.29
CA ILE A 33 7.12 16.60 14.73
C ILE A 33 6.81 18.08 14.98
N MET A 34 7.32 18.98 14.14
CA MET A 34 7.03 20.41 14.24
C MET A 34 5.57 20.73 13.91
N LEU A 35 5.02 20.16 12.83
CA LEU A 35 3.61 20.31 12.46
C LEU A 35 2.68 19.74 13.53
N ASP A 36 3.04 18.63 14.18
CA ASP A 36 2.30 18.07 15.30
C ASP A 36 2.26 19.02 16.51
N LYS A 37 3.38 19.67 16.82
CA LYS A 37 3.42 20.71 17.87
C LYS A 37 2.50 21.88 17.52
N VAL A 38 2.55 22.37 16.29
CA VAL A 38 1.70 23.47 15.81
C VAL A 38 0.22 23.07 15.86
N SER A 39 -0.13 21.88 15.35
CA SER A 39 -1.51 21.38 15.35
C SER A 39 -2.08 21.26 16.77
N ARG A 40 -1.30 20.71 17.71
CA ARG A 40 -1.70 20.63 19.13
C ARG A 40 -1.83 21.99 19.78
N GLN A 41 -0.91 22.91 19.50
CA GLN A 41 -0.95 24.27 20.03
C GLN A 41 -2.21 25.01 19.55
N ARG A 42 -2.51 24.97 18.24
CA ARG A 42 -3.73 25.58 17.67
C ARG A 42 -5.00 24.97 18.24
N ARG A 43 -5.04 23.65 18.41
CA ARG A 43 -6.18 22.97 19.05
C ARG A 43 -6.36 23.44 20.50
N TYR A 44 -5.28 23.51 21.27
CA TYR A 44 -5.32 23.99 22.67
C TYR A 44 -5.79 25.44 22.77
N GLU A 45 -5.27 26.33 21.92
CA GLU A 45 -5.69 27.74 21.85
C GLU A 45 -7.19 27.86 21.53
N PHE A 46 -7.68 27.08 20.57
CA PHE A 46 -9.10 27.02 20.23
C PHE A 46 -9.96 26.50 21.39
N ASP A 47 -9.53 25.44 22.07
CA ASP A 47 -10.26 24.89 23.21
C ASP A 47 -10.30 25.86 24.39
N CYS A 48 -9.21 26.59 24.65
CA CYS A 48 -9.18 27.66 25.66
C CYS A 48 -10.11 28.81 25.27
N PHE A 49 -10.02 29.30 24.03
CA PHE A 49 -10.90 30.35 23.51
C PHE A 49 -12.38 29.96 23.60
N ARG A 50 -12.72 28.72 23.24
CA ARG A 50 -14.09 28.20 23.31
C ARG A 50 -14.61 28.13 24.75
N LYS A 51 -13.76 27.81 25.73
CA LYS A 51 -14.13 27.84 27.15
C LYS A 51 -14.42 29.26 27.62
N GLU A 52 -13.56 30.22 27.26
CA GLU A 52 -13.74 31.64 27.58
C GLU A 52 -14.99 32.21 26.91
N PHE A 53 -15.20 31.95 25.62
CA PHE A 53 -16.37 32.37 24.86
C PHE A 53 -17.69 31.84 25.48
N ASN A 54 -17.73 30.56 25.86
CA ASN A 54 -18.91 29.98 26.50
C ASN A 54 -19.16 30.54 27.91
N LYS A 55 -18.11 30.96 28.62
CA LYS A 55 -18.24 31.63 29.92
C LYS A 55 -18.83 33.03 29.74
N LEU A 56 -18.26 33.83 28.83
CA LEU A 56 -18.75 35.17 28.52
C LEU A 56 -20.21 35.15 28.06
N ASN A 57 -20.59 34.25 27.16
CA ASN A 57 -21.99 34.10 26.71
C ASN A 57 -22.99 33.75 27.82
N LYS A 58 -22.55 33.13 28.93
CA LYS A 58 -23.40 32.84 30.08
C LYS A 58 -23.51 34.02 31.06
N GLU A 59 -22.48 34.86 31.13
CA GLU A 59 -22.40 36.01 32.03
C GLU A 59 -23.03 37.28 31.43
N SER A 60 -23.22 37.32 30.10
CA SER A 60 -23.93 38.40 29.39
C SER A 60 -25.44 38.40 29.71
N GLY A 61 -25.82 39.11 30.77
CA GLY A 61 -27.19 39.52 31.06
C GLY A 61 -27.64 40.69 30.18
N THR A 62 -28.96 40.78 30.00
CA THR A 62 -29.76 41.66 29.13
C THR A 62 -29.37 43.15 29.11
N ASP A 63 -28.34 43.55 28.37
CA ASP A 63 -28.19 44.95 27.96
C ASP A 63 -27.81 45.05 26.47
N ALA A 64 -28.78 45.51 25.69
CA ALA A 64 -28.87 45.31 24.27
C ALA A 64 -28.31 46.52 23.51
N THR A 65 -27.09 46.40 22.97
CA THR A 65 -26.67 46.81 21.61
C THR A 65 -25.15 46.58 21.45
N GLU A 66 -24.32 46.96 22.43
CA GLU A 66 -22.85 46.80 22.38
C GLU A 66 -22.40 45.33 22.51
N GLN A 67 -23.13 44.54 23.31
CA GLN A 67 -22.86 43.11 23.48
C GLN A 67 -23.10 42.31 22.19
N ILE A 68 -24.01 42.76 21.31
CA ILE A 68 -24.33 42.08 20.05
C ILE A 68 -23.14 42.16 19.08
N GLN A 69 -22.48 43.32 18.98
CA GLN A 69 -21.30 43.50 18.15
C GLN A 69 -20.11 42.69 18.65
N GLN A 70 -19.89 42.65 19.97
CA GLN A 70 -18.81 41.83 20.55
C GLN A 70 -19.02 40.33 20.34
N ILE A 71 -20.26 39.84 20.46
CA ILE A 71 -20.59 38.43 20.20
C ILE A 71 -20.36 38.08 18.73
N GLU A 72 -20.68 38.99 17.81
CA GLU A 72 -20.50 38.77 16.38
C GLU A 72 -19.02 38.70 15.98
N ILE A 73 -18.18 39.59 16.53
CA ILE A 73 -16.71 39.54 16.38
C ILE A 73 -16.16 38.23 16.94
N LEU A 74 -16.56 37.84 18.17
CA LEU A 74 -16.09 36.61 18.80
C LEU A 74 -16.53 35.34 18.04
N LYS A 75 -17.69 35.37 17.37
CA LYS A 75 -18.12 34.28 16.47
C LYS A 75 -17.22 34.21 15.24
N GLN A 76 -16.87 35.34 14.64
CA GLN A 76 -15.92 35.38 13.51
C GLN A 76 -14.55 34.83 13.94
N ASP A 77 -14.01 35.29 15.06
CA ASP A 77 -12.74 34.78 15.62
C ASP A 77 -12.80 33.27 15.92
N SER A 78 -13.94 32.76 16.39
CA SER A 78 -14.15 31.33 16.61
C SER A 78 -14.04 30.55 15.30
N THR A 79 -14.71 31.03 14.24
CA THR A 79 -14.67 30.37 12.92
C THR A 79 -13.28 30.42 12.30
N GLU A 80 -12.55 31.52 12.46
CA GLU A 80 -11.19 31.66 11.97
C GLU A 80 -10.24 30.69 12.70
N LYS A 81 -10.30 30.66 14.04
CA LYS A 81 -9.48 29.75 14.84
C LYS A 81 -9.78 28.28 14.51
N GLU A 82 -11.05 27.93 14.33
CA GLU A 82 -11.45 26.59 13.91
C GLU A 82 -10.84 26.22 12.55
N SER A 83 -10.89 27.12 11.56
CA SER A 83 -10.22 26.95 10.26
C SER A 83 -8.72 26.73 10.42
N GLN A 84 -8.05 27.55 11.24
CA GLN A 84 -6.61 27.40 11.52
C GLN A 84 -6.27 26.03 12.13
N VAL A 85 -7.14 25.48 12.99
CA VAL A 85 -6.90 24.13 13.52
C VAL A 85 -7.09 23.06 12.44
N HIS A 86 -8.10 23.19 11.59
CA HIS A 86 -8.31 22.29 10.46
C HIS A 86 -7.15 22.31 9.47
N GLU A 87 -6.67 23.50 9.09
CA GLU A 87 -5.52 23.68 8.20
C GLU A 87 -4.25 23.08 8.80
N ALA A 88 -3.96 23.34 10.08
CA ALA A 88 -2.79 22.78 10.74
C ALA A 88 -2.84 21.25 10.81
N TYR A 89 -4.02 20.68 11.06
CA TYR A 89 -4.20 19.22 11.05
C TYR A 89 -4.11 18.62 9.65
N ALA A 90 -4.67 19.27 8.63
CA ALA A 90 -4.59 18.83 7.23
C ALA A 90 -3.14 18.85 6.72
N ALA A 91 -2.36 19.88 7.07
CA ALA A 91 -0.94 19.96 6.73
C ALA A 91 -0.14 18.82 7.36
N LEU A 92 -0.44 18.48 8.63
CA LEU A 92 0.15 17.33 9.31
C LEU A 92 -0.21 16.01 8.62
N GLU A 93 -1.49 15.77 8.32
CA GLU A 93 -1.93 14.53 7.64
C GLU A 93 -1.31 14.38 6.23
N ALA A 94 -1.22 15.48 5.47
CA ALA A 94 -0.60 15.47 4.15
C ALA A 94 0.86 15.01 4.22
N LYS A 95 1.62 15.46 5.22
CA LYS A 95 3.01 15.04 5.43
C LYS A 95 3.11 13.62 5.97
N LEU A 96 2.25 13.23 6.93
CA LEU A 96 2.19 11.85 7.43
C LEU A 96 1.89 10.84 6.31
N ALA A 97 1.07 11.20 5.32
CA ALA A 97 0.73 10.35 4.19
C ALA A 97 1.92 10.08 3.25
N THR A 98 2.97 10.91 3.29
CA THR A 98 4.20 10.70 2.50
C THR A 98 5.11 9.62 3.10
N VAL A 99 4.96 9.32 4.38
CA VAL A 99 5.81 8.36 5.10
C VAL A 99 5.27 6.95 4.91
N GLY A 100 6.09 6.07 4.33
CA GLY A 100 5.78 4.66 4.16
C GLY A 100 5.76 3.89 5.49
N ASN A 101 5.27 2.65 5.46
CA ASN A 101 5.25 1.78 6.65
C ASN A 101 6.66 1.44 7.15
N LEU A 102 6.78 1.06 8.42
CA LEU A 102 8.03 0.52 8.94
C LEU A 102 8.42 -0.75 8.19
N ILE A 103 9.72 -0.92 7.98
CA ILE A 103 10.27 -2.18 7.49
C ILE A 103 10.36 -3.14 8.68
N HIS A 104 9.94 -4.39 8.47
CA HIS A 104 10.12 -5.46 9.43
C HIS A 104 11.55 -6.01 9.38
N ASP A 105 12.11 -6.37 10.53
CA ASP A 105 13.51 -6.82 10.66
C ASP A 105 13.88 -8.04 9.79
N SER A 106 12.88 -8.83 9.38
CA SER A 106 13.07 -9.98 8.50
C SER A 106 13.32 -9.61 7.02
N VAL A 107 13.11 -8.35 6.63
CA VAL A 107 13.28 -7.89 5.25
C VAL A 107 14.76 -7.69 4.97
N PRO A 108 15.31 -8.30 3.90
CA PRO A 108 16.72 -8.12 3.57
C PRO A 108 17.00 -6.67 3.14
N VAL A 109 18.16 -6.15 3.56
CA VAL A 109 18.62 -4.81 3.18
C VAL A 109 19.25 -4.88 1.79
N GLY A 110 18.84 -3.98 0.90
CA GLY A 110 19.35 -3.89 -0.46
C GLY A 110 18.86 -2.62 -1.16
N LEU A 111 19.51 -2.26 -2.27
CA LEU A 111 19.30 -1.00 -2.97
C LEU A 111 18.11 -1.07 -3.93
N ASP A 112 18.05 -2.12 -4.73
CA ASP A 112 17.07 -2.27 -5.80
C ASP A 112 16.66 -3.72 -6.02
N GLU A 113 15.80 -3.96 -7.00
CA GLU A 113 15.29 -5.29 -7.32
C GLU A 113 16.40 -6.31 -7.69
N ALA A 114 17.61 -5.87 -8.03
CA ALA A 114 18.73 -6.76 -8.32
C ALA A 114 19.26 -7.45 -7.06
N ASP A 115 19.13 -6.80 -5.90
CA ASP A 115 19.57 -7.32 -4.59
C ASP A 115 18.55 -8.30 -3.96
N ASN A 116 17.41 -8.54 -4.64
CA ASN A 116 16.36 -9.43 -4.16
C ASN A 116 16.88 -10.86 -3.89
N VAL A 117 16.70 -11.30 -2.64
CA VAL A 117 17.21 -12.60 -2.17
C VAL A 117 16.31 -13.73 -2.63
N LEU A 118 16.91 -14.80 -3.17
CA LEU A 118 16.19 -16.00 -3.57
C LEU A 118 15.84 -16.81 -2.32
N HIS A 119 14.55 -17.05 -2.09
CA HIS A 119 14.07 -17.79 -0.94
C HIS A 119 13.80 -19.26 -1.25
N LYS A 120 13.11 -19.53 -2.37
CA LYS A 120 12.69 -20.89 -2.74
C LYS A 120 12.57 -21.01 -4.25
N VAL A 121 12.82 -22.21 -4.77
CA VAL A 121 12.66 -22.57 -6.18
C VAL A 121 11.85 -23.85 -6.27
N TRP A 122 10.94 -23.93 -7.24
CA TRP A 122 10.20 -25.14 -7.53
C TRP A 122 10.18 -25.42 -9.04
N GLY A 123 10.40 -26.68 -9.41
CA GLY A 123 10.47 -27.14 -10.79
C GLY A 123 11.75 -26.72 -11.52
N GLU A 124 11.91 -27.24 -12.74
CA GLU A 124 13.08 -26.96 -13.57
C GLU A 124 12.76 -25.90 -14.64
N ARG A 125 13.63 -24.89 -14.73
CA ARG A 125 13.53 -23.86 -15.76
C ARG A 125 13.92 -24.46 -17.12
N ARG A 126 13.04 -24.33 -18.11
CA ARG A 126 13.40 -24.61 -19.51
C ARG A 126 14.54 -23.69 -19.95
N VAL A 127 15.64 -24.28 -20.42
CA VAL A 127 16.73 -23.53 -21.07
C VAL A 127 16.23 -23.07 -22.43
N ALA A 128 16.27 -21.77 -22.70
CA ALA A 128 15.88 -21.23 -24.00
C ALA A 128 16.88 -21.68 -25.06
N SER A 129 16.40 -21.99 -26.27
CA SER A 129 17.27 -22.13 -27.43
C SER A 129 17.96 -20.79 -27.74
N PRO A 130 19.22 -20.78 -28.25
CA PRO A 130 20.06 -19.58 -28.34
C PRO A 130 19.51 -18.42 -29.19
N GLU A 131 18.40 -18.59 -29.92
CA GLU A 131 17.97 -17.69 -30.99
C GLU A 131 17.06 -16.52 -30.57
N LYS A 132 16.69 -16.37 -29.28
CA LYS A 132 15.89 -15.22 -28.85
C LYS A 132 16.75 -14.12 -28.24
N LYS A 133 17.25 -13.23 -29.11
CA LYS A 133 17.88 -11.96 -28.72
C LYS A 133 16.82 -11.03 -28.13
N LEU A 134 16.95 -10.64 -26.86
CA LEU A 134 16.17 -9.54 -26.29
C LEU A 134 16.56 -8.24 -26.98
N ILE A 135 15.57 -7.46 -27.43
CA ILE A 135 15.80 -6.15 -28.06
C ILE A 135 16.10 -5.11 -26.95
N PRO A 136 17.18 -4.32 -27.04
CA PRO A 136 17.63 -3.43 -25.96
C PRO A 136 16.72 -2.22 -25.64
N SER A 137 15.82 -1.81 -26.54
CA SER A 137 14.87 -0.72 -26.28
C SER A 137 13.42 -1.21 -26.46
N GLY A 138 12.61 -1.01 -25.42
CA GLY A 138 11.26 -1.55 -25.31
C GLY A 138 11.21 -2.93 -24.66
N ARG A 139 11.46 -3.00 -23.34
CA ARG A 139 11.17 -4.23 -22.57
C ARG A 139 9.69 -4.54 -22.67
N ASP A 140 9.36 -5.78 -23.04
CA ASP A 140 7.99 -6.31 -23.11
C ASP A 140 7.06 -5.58 -24.10
N THR A 141 7.57 -4.99 -25.18
CA THR A 141 6.75 -4.27 -26.18
C THR A 141 5.96 -5.18 -27.12
N LEU A 142 6.29 -6.48 -27.17
CA LEU A 142 5.63 -7.46 -28.03
C LEU A 142 4.82 -8.46 -27.19
N GLY A 143 3.62 -8.80 -27.67
CA GLY A 143 2.72 -9.76 -27.04
C GLY A 143 1.90 -9.16 -25.90
N ILE A 144 1.40 -10.02 -25.02
CA ILE A 144 0.45 -9.65 -23.95
C ILE A 144 1.11 -9.53 -22.56
N PHE A 145 2.45 -9.57 -22.48
CA PHE A 145 3.16 -9.60 -21.20
C PHE A 145 3.09 -8.26 -20.44
N ARG A 146 3.06 -7.14 -21.18
CA ARG A 146 2.91 -5.78 -20.66
C ARG A 146 1.94 -4.99 -21.54
N VAL A 147 0.71 -4.86 -21.07
CA VAL A 147 -0.40 -4.20 -21.77
C VAL A 147 -1.10 -3.23 -20.82
N HIS A 148 -1.83 -2.25 -21.37
CA HIS A 148 -2.56 -1.25 -20.57
C HIS A 148 -3.75 -1.84 -19.81
N HIS A 149 -4.34 -2.91 -20.33
CA HIS A 149 -5.45 -3.62 -19.73
C HIS A 149 -5.08 -5.09 -19.60
N PHE A 150 -5.15 -5.62 -18.39
CA PHE A 150 -4.85 -7.01 -18.08
C PHE A 150 -5.71 -7.48 -16.91
N ASP A 151 -6.04 -8.76 -16.90
CA ASP A 151 -6.81 -9.38 -15.84
C ASP A 151 -5.91 -9.94 -14.73
N LYS A 152 -6.39 -9.84 -13.49
CA LYS A 152 -5.70 -10.38 -12.33
C LYS A 152 -6.67 -11.06 -11.37
N ILE A 153 -6.17 -12.10 -10.71
CA ILE A 153 -6.83 -12.69 -9.55
C ILE A 153 -6.04 -12.21 -8.33
N GLU A 154 -6.69 -11.45 -7.46
CA GLU A 154 -6.12 -10.92 -6.23
C GLU A 154 -6.61 -11.70 -5.01
N GLN A 155 -5.73 -11.83 -4.02
CA GLN A 155 -6.04 -12.30 -2.69
C GLN A 155 -6.05 -11.10 -1.74
N PHE A 156 -7.08 -10.99 -0.92
CA PHE A 156 -7.16 -10.01 0.16
C PHE A 156 -7.50 -10.70 1.46
N CYS A 157 -6.80 -10.35 2.53
CA CYS A 157 -7.12 -10.81 3.86
C CYS A 157 -7.09 -9.67 4.88
N MET A 158 -8.03 -9.71 5.82
CA MET A 158 -8.06 -8.89 7.02
C MET A 158 -7.92 -9.82 8.22
N THR A 159 -6.92 -9.59 9.06
CA THR A 159 -6.59 -10.49 10.17
C THR A 159 -6.13 -9.71 11.40
N ASN A 160 -6.17 -10.36 12.56
CA ASN A 160 -5.64 -9.78 13.77
C ASN A 160 -4.12 -9.61 13.65
N PRO A 161 -3.51 -8.63 14.34
CA PRO A 161 -2.06 -8.43 14.29
C PRO A 161 -1.22 -9.66 14.65
N ASN A 162 -1.72 -10.49 15.56
CA ASN A 162 -1.02 -11.68 16.02
C ASN A 162 -1.01 -12.82 14.97
N ASP A 163 -1.99 -12.83 14.07
CA ASP A 163 -2.22 -13.92 13.11
C ASP A 163 -1.73 -13.58 11.71
N SER A 164 -1.22 -12.35 11.49
CA SER A 164 -0.87 -11.87 10.15
C SER A 164 0.25 -12.66 9.48
N TRP A 165 1.18 -13.20 10.26
CA TRP A 165 2.27 -14.02 9.73
C TRP A 165 1.78 -15.38 9.25
N ALA A 166 0.93 -16.04 10.04
CA ALA A 166 0.31 -17.30 9.63
C ALA A 166 -0.54 -17.11 8.35
N MET A 167 -1.27 -15.99 8.27
CA MET A 167 -2.05 -15.65 7.09
C MET A 167 -1.18 -15.34 5.86
N LEU A 168 -0.02 -14.70 6.04
CA LEU A 168 0.95 -14.50 4.96
C LEU A 168 1.43 -15.85 4.40
N GLU A 169 1.75 -16.80 5.28
CA GLU A 169 2.14 -18.16 4.89
C GLU A 169 1.03 -18.90 4.15
N GLU A 170 -0.22 -18.75 4.59
CA GLU A 170 -1.39 -19.32 3.91
C GLU A 170 -1.56 -18.74 2.50
N MET A 171 -1.47 -17.42 2.34
CA MET A 171 -1.55 -16.76 1.03
C MET A 171 -0.41 -17.18 0.08
N LEU A 172 0.79 -17.39 0.63
CA LEU A 172 1.92 -17.94 -0.13
C LEU A 172 1.64 -19.37 -0.56
N LYS A 173 1.10 -20.21 0.34
CA LYS A 173 0.73 -21.59 0.03
C LYS A 173 -0.33 -21.67 -1.06
N ASN A 174 -1.36 -20.82 -1.02
CA ASN A 174 -2.37 -20.74 -2.08
C ASN A 174 -1.74 -20.45 -3.45
N LEU A 175 -0.73 -19.57 -3.49
CA LEU A 175 0.03 -19.26 -4.70
C LEU A 175 0.85 -20.47 -5.16
N GLU A 176 1.50 -21.19 -4.24
CA GLU A 176 2.22 -22.42 -4.55
C GLU A 176 1.29 -23.47 -5.15
N ASP A 177 0.20 -23.79 -4.47
CA ASP A 177 -0.76 -24.81 -4.89
C ASP A 177 -1.34 -24.49 -6.28
N PHE A 178 -1.62 -23.20 -6.55
CA PHE A 178 -2.06 -22.74 -7.85
C PHE A 178 -1.01 -23.00 -8.95
N TYR A 179 0.23 -22.53 -8.79
CA TYR A 179 1.26 -22.70 -9.82
C TYR A 179 1.73 -24.15 -9.98
N GLN A 180 1.73 -24.94 -8.90
CA GLN A 180 2.00 -26.38 -8.93
C GLN A 180 0.92 -27.14 -9.69
N SER A 181 -0.36 -26.79 -9.53
CA SER A 181 -1.46 -27.40 -10.30
C SER A 181 -1.30 -27.19 -11.82
N LEU A 182 -0.79 -26.03 -12.22
CA LEU A 182 -0.43 -25.70 -13.62
C LEU A 182 0.91 -26.31 -14.05
N LYS A 183 1.63 -26.93 -13.11
CA LYS A 183 2.99 -27.45 -13.27
C LYS A 183 3.99 -26.38 -13.73
N LEU A 184 3.78 -25.11 -13.41
CA LEU A 184 4.67 -24.04 -13.87
C LEU A 184 5.82 -23.85 -12.87
N PRO A 185 7.10 -23.93 -13.30
CA PRO A 185 8.22 -23.70 -12.40
C PRO A 185 8.23 -22.24 -11.94
N TYR A 186 8.53 -22.01 -10.66
CA TYR A 186 8.52 -20.68 -10.06
C TYR A 186 9.67 -20.51 -9.06
N ARG A 187 9.88 -19.26 -8.64
CA ARG A 187 10.82 -18.90 -7.59
C ARG A 187 10.23 -17.83 -6.70
N PHE A 188 10.41 -17.97 -5.40
CA PHE A 188 10.14 -16.92 -4.43
C PHE A 188 11.38 -16.08 -4.23
N ARG A 189 11.19 -14.77 -4.28
CA ARG A 189 12.20 -13.79 -3.91
C ARG A 189 11.67 -12.92 -2.81
N SER A 190 12.50 -12.67 -1.82
CA SER A 190 12.26 -11.64 -0.82
C SER A 190 12.68 -10.31 -1.43
N VAL A 191 11.76 -9.35 -1.41
CA VAL A 191 12.02 -8.00 -1.89
C VAL A 191 12.86 -7.26 -0.86
N VAL A 192 13.92 -6.62 -1.31
CA VAL A 192 14.78 -5.82 -0.41
C VAL A 192 14.13 -4.51 -0.01
N SER A 193 14.59 -3.94 1.11
CA SER A 193 14.08 -2.71 1.71
C SER A 193 13.91 -1.54 0.73
N GLY A 194 14.85 -1.33 -0.20
CA GLY A 194 14.83 -0.23 -1.17
C GLY A 194 13.80 -0.37 -2.29
N ALA A 195 13.22 -1.55 -2.48
CA ALA A 195 12.25 -1.86 -3.54
C ALA A 195 10.80 -2.05 -3.03
N LEU A 196 10.54 -1.84 -1.73
CA LEU A 196 9.22 -1.97 -1.12
C LEU A 196 8.32 -0.74 -1.38
N ASN A 197 7.00 -0.96 -1.52
CA ASN A 197 6.00 0.09 -1.71
C ASN A 197 5.54 0.73 -0.37
N ASN A 198 4.76 1.82 -0.45
CA ASN A 198 4.39 2.67 0.70
C ASN A 198 3.06 2.32 1.39
N ALA A 199 2.20 1.47 0.82
CA ALA A 199 0.77 1.44 1.18
C ALA A 199 0.38 0.44 2.30
N ALA A 200 -0.26 0.94 3.37
CA ALA A 200 -1.66 0.65 3.78
C ALA A 200 -1.98 1.12 5.24
N ALA A 201 -3.17 1.71 5.49
CA ALA A 201 -4.05 1.57 6.68
C ALA A 201 -5.14 2.67 6.75
N LYS A 202 -6.43 2.28 6.91
CA LYS A 202 -7.66 3.11 7.02
C LYS A 202 -8.12 3.24 8.48
N LYS A 203 -8.74 4.37 8.85
CA LYS A 203 -9.15 4.75 10.23
C LYS A 203 -10.67 4.98 10.34
N SER A 204 -11.29 4.57 11.45
CA SER A 204 -12.62 5.05 11.91
C SER A 204 -12.75 4.94 13.45
N ASN A 205 -13.63 5.74 14.06
CA ASN A 205 -13.57 6.19 15.47
C ASN A 205 -14.19 5.28 16.56
N GLU A 206 -13.60 5.41 17.76
CA GLU A 206 -14.07 5.14 19.15
C GLU A 206 -13.84 3.77 19.86
N GLU A 207 -13.24 3.93 21.06
CA GLU A 207 -12.97 3.05 22.23
C GLU A 207 -12.10 1.77 22.06
N THR A 208 -10.84 1.88 22.53
CA THR A 208 -9.75 0.86 22.52
C THR A 208 -9.68 0.00 21.27
N LYS A 209 -9.53 0.62 20.10
CA LYS A 209 -9.41 -0.11 18.83
C LYS A 209 -8.03 -0.70 18.65
N GLN A 210 -7.97 -2.02 18.52
CA GLN A 210 -6.83 -2.70 17.91
C GLN A 210 -6.96 -2.58 16.39
N TYR A 211 -5.92 -2.08 15.72
CA TYR A 211 -5.89 -2.03 14.27
C TYR A 211 -5.76 -3.46 13.71
N MET A 212 -6.51 -3.76 12.64
CA MET A 212 -6.37 -5.02 11.90
C MET A 212 -5.20 -4.92 10.92
N HIS A 213 -4.54 -6.05 10.65
CA HIS A 213 -3.59 -6.15 9.56
C HIS A 213 -4.33 -6.51 8.27
N MET A 214 -3.95 -5.83 7.19
CA MET A 214 -4.44 -6.12 5.84
C MET A 214 -3.31 -6.68 5.00
N LEU A 215 -3.55 -7.83 4.37
CA LEU A 215 -2.62 -8.44 3.43
C LEU A 215 -3.26 -8.48 2.05
N ASN A 216 -2.47 -8.21 1.03
CA ASN A 216 -2.87 -8.36 -0.37
C ASN A 216 -1.77 -9.06 -1.14
N SER A 217 -2.16 -9.87 -2.11
CA SER A 217 -1.21 -10.52 -3.02
C SER A 217 -1.91 -10.88 -4.31
N THR A 218 -1.26 -10.62 -5.44
CA THR A 218 -1.74 -11.13 -6.73
C THR A 218 -1.50 -12.62 -6.78
N LEU A 219 -2.58 -13.42 -6.75
CA LEU A 219 -2.49 -14.87 -6.94
C LEU A 219 -1.88 -15.17 -8.31
N THR A 220 -2.38 -14.48 -9.34
CA THR A 220 -1.86 -14.58 -10.70
C THR A 220 -2.32 -13.39 -11.55
N ALA A 221 -1.45 -12.95 -12.47
CA ALA A 221 -1.83 -12.10 -13.60
C ALA A 221 -2.11 -13.02 -14.79
N ILE A 222 -3.32 -12.95 -15.35
CA ILE A 222 -3.84 -13.97 -16.25
C ILE A 222 -3.01 -14.05 -17.53
N GLU A 223 -2.75 -12.92 -18.17
CA GLU A 223 -2.01 -12.81 -19.43
C GLU A 223 -0.55 -13.26 -19.29
N ARG A 224 0.08 -12.95 -18.15
CA ARG A 224 1.45 -13.39 -17.85
C ARG A 224 1.49 -14.89 -17.66
N THR A 225 0.51 -15.46 -16.97
CA THR A 225 0.40 -16.90 -16.76
C THR A 225 0.10 -17.63 -18.07
N ILE A 226 -0.76 -17.07 -18.93
CA ILE A 226 -0.97 -17.57 -20.30
C ILE A 226 0.35 -17.58 -21.07
N CYS A 227 1.14 -16.50 -21.03
CA CYS A 227 2.47 -16.47 -21.66
C CYS A 227 3.37 -17.61 -21.16
N CYS A 228 3.37 -17.89 -19.86
CA CYS A 228 4.13 -18.99 -19.28
C CYS A 228 3.64 -20.37 -19.73
N ILE A 229 2.32 -20.59 -19.78
CA ILE A 229 1.73 -21.84 -20.27
C ILE A 229 2.10 -22.07 -21.73
N LEU A 230 1.91 -21.06 -22.58
CA LEU A 230 2.21 -21.12 -24.00
C LEU A 230 3.71 -21.37 -24.25
N TYR A 231 4.58 -20.69 -23.49
CA TYR A 231 6.03 -20.88 -23.57
C TYR A 231 6.49 -22.27 -23.07
N LYS A 232 5.78 -22.86 -22.10
CA LYS A 232 6.08 -24.22 -21.65
C LYS A 232 5.60 -25.27 -22.67
N GLN A 233 4.43 -25.08 -23.26
CA GLN A 233 3.73 -26.07 -24.10
C GLN A 233 4.01 -25.95 -25.61
N HIS A 234 5.20 -25.51 -26.03
CA HIS A 234 5.57 -25.25 -27.44
C HIS A 234 5.30 -26.39 -28.47
N ARG A 235 4.82 -27.58 -28.05
CA ARG A 235 4.33 -28.65 -28.94
C ARG A 235 2.82 -28.65 -29.23
N ILE A 236 1.98 -27.93 -28.49
CA ILE A 236 0.49 -28.05 -28.59
C ILE A 236 -0.15 -26.88 -29.38
N ILE A 237 0.52 -25.72 -29.48
CA ILE A 237 -0.09 -24.49 -30.01
C ILE A 237 -0.34 -24.52 -31.52
N ALA A 238 0.47 -25.25 -32.30
CA ALA A 238 0.23 -25.39 -33.75
C ALA A 238 -1.15 -26.01 -34.05
N VAL A 239 -1.68 -26.83 -33.14
CA VAL A 239 -2.99 -27.48 -33.28
C VAL A 239 -4.11 -26.59 -32.70
N PHE A 240 -3.84 -25.86 -31.62
CA PHE A 240 -4.86 -25.09 -30.87
C PHE A 240 -5.37 -23.86 -31.63
N VAL A 241 -4.48 -23.13 -32.33
CA VAL A 241 -4.86 -21.93 -33.10
C VAL A 241 -5.70 -22.30 -34.32
N ILE A 242 -5.42 -23.45 -34.97
CA ILE A 242 -6.21 -23.94 -36.11
C ILE A 242 -7.62 -24.36 -35.67
N ALA A 243 -7.76 -25.01 -34.51
CA ALA A 243 -9.06 -25.49 -34.02
C ALA A 243 -10.02 -24.34 -33.62
N ILE A 244 -9.52 -23.30 -32.94
CA ILE A 244 -10.35 -22.16 -32.52
C ILE A 244 -10.81 -21.31 -33.71
N ILE A 245 -9.97 -21.14 -34.73
CA ILE A 245 -10.31 -20.35 -35.93
C ILE A 245 -11.32 -21.09 -36.81
N THR A 246 -11.29 -22.43 -36.84
CA THR A 246 -12.12 -23.20 -37.78
C THR A 246 -13.45 -23.70 -37.21
N LYS A 247 -13.60 -23.93 -35.88
CA LYS A 247 -14.87 -24.41 -35.27
C LYS A 247 -15.06 -23.92 -33.83
N PRO A 248 -15.73 -22.78 -33.60
CA PRO A 248 -15.95 -22.21 -32.27
C PRO A 248 -16.84 -23.06 -31.33
N SER A 249 -17.69 -23.93 -31.87
CA SER A 249 -18.70 -24.70 -31.12
C SER A 249 -18.21 -26.05 -30.55
N MET A 250 -16.92 -26.39 -30.70
CA MET A 250 -16.35 -27.65 -30.20
C MET A 250 -15.50 -27.51 -28.92
N VAL A 251 -15.45 -26.34 -28.29
CA VAL A 251 -14.68 -26.15 -27.04
C VAL A 251 -15.50 -26.59 -25.83
N THR A 252 -15.81 -27.89 -25.74
CA THR A 252 -16.48 -28.48 -24.57
C THR A 252 -15.65 -29.57 -23.87
N GLU A 253 -14.56 -30.06 -24.46
CA GLU A 253 -13.63 -30.95 -23.77
C GLU A 253 -12.17 -30.55 -24.01
N ILE A 254 -11.55 -29.99 -22.99
CA ILE A 254 -10.09 -29.84 -22.91
C ILE A 254 -9.53 -31.20 -22.48
N SER A 255 -9.33 -32.10 -23.44
CA SER A 255 -8.56 -33.32 -23.18
C SER A 255 -7.07 -32.98 -23.16
N ILE A 256 -6.52 -32.81 -21.94
CA ILE A 256 -5.07 -32.80 -21.72
C ILE A 256 -4.59 -34.24 -21.88
N VAL A 257 -4.24 -34.62 -23.11
CA VAL A 257 -3.59 -35.92 -23.37
C VAL A 257 -2.19 -35.88 -22.75
N LYS A 258 -1.91 -36.85 -21.87
CA LYS A 258 -0.63 -37.02 -21.14
C LYS A 258 0.55 -37.24 -22.07
#